data_AF-A0A915B902-F1
#
_entry.id   AF-A0A915B902-F1
#
_cell.length_a   1.000
_cell.length_b   1.000
_cell.length_c   1.000
_cell.angle_alpha   90.00
_cell.angle_beta   90.00
_cell.angle_gamma   90.00
#
_symmetry.space_group_name_H-M   'P 1'
#
loop_
_entity.id
_entity.type
_entity.pdbx_description
1 polymer ?
#
loop_
_entity_poly.entity_id
_entity_poly.type
_entity_poly.pdbx_seq_one_letter_code
_entity_poly.pdbx_strand_id
1 'polypeptide(L)'
;MRSSDPNFVKEVQRWWNILLPKFVPYLRRNGGPIIMIQLENEYGSYRCDRSYLQQLRDLSRSLLGNDTIFFTTDASTLLSCGHIDGTFATVDFGSLKSITMAESVFRQQNLYNNNGGPNVNSEYYPGWFSTWGGPEPKHSNTEEIARMFHMMLSMNASFNYYMFHGGTNFGFWNGAEIYAAVTTSYDYFAPLTESGDITDVYTTIHDLIANITDWSNRPAEQLPPPSRYICAACRVLSIRRLG
;
A
#
# COMPACT_ATOMS: atom_id res chain seq x y z
N MET A 1 -21.36 -6.70 6.88
CA MET A 1 -20.23 -5.86 6.42
C MET A 1 -19.37 -6.72 5.52
N ARG A 2 -18.85 -6.15 4.42
CA ARG A 2 -17.99 -6.85 3.45
C ARG A 2 -18.55 -8.23 3.08
N SER A 3 -19.79 -8.25 2.61
CA SER A 3 -20.54 -9.47 2.26
C SER A 3 -21.66 -9.15 1.29
N SER A 4 -22.28 -10.18 0.72
CA SER A 4 -23.45 -10.09 -0.18
C SER A 4 -24.75 -9.74 0.55
N ASP A 5 -24.67 -9.24 1.78
CA ASP A 5 -25.82 -8.73 2.53
C ASP A 5 -26.45 -7.58 1.73
N PRO A 6 -27.74 -7.69 1.34
CA PRO A 6 -28.40 -6.68 0.52
C PRO A 6 -28.37 -5.27 1.11
N ASN A 7 -28.42 -5.13 2.44
CA ASN A 7 -28.35 -3.83 3.10
C ASN A 7 -26.97 -3.21 2.95
N PHE A 8 -25.92 -4.03 3.11
CA PHE A 8 -24.55 -3.56 2.95
C PHE A 8 -24.25 -3.19 1.49
N VAL A 9 -24.58 -4.08 0.55
CA VAL A 9 -24.35 -3.85 -0.89
C VAL A 9 -25.09 -2.60 -1.36
N LYS A 10 -26.33 -2.37 -0.89
CA LYS A 10 -27.09 -1.17 -1.24
C LYS A 10 -26.36 0.12 -0.86
N GLU A 11 -25.75 0.18 0.32
CA GLU A 11 -25.00 1.37 0.74
C GLU A 11 -23.67 1.50 -0.01
N VAL A 12 -23.00 0.39 -0.34
CA VAL A 12 -21.83 0.40 -1.24
C VAL A 12 -22.21 0.97 -2.61
N GLN A 13 -23.30 0.48 -3.20
CA GLN A 13 -23.81 0.98 -4.47
C GLN A 13 -24.12 2.47 -4.40
N ARG A 14 -24.81 2.92 -3.36
CA ARG A 14 -25.13 4.34 -3.17
C ARG A 14 -23.86 5.20 -3.13
N TRP A 15 -22.84 4.75 -2.42
CA TRP A 15 -21.57 5.46 -2.33
C TRP A 15 -20.79 5.46 -3.66
N TRP A 16 -20.65 4.29 -4.29
CA TRP A 16 -19.85 4.15 -5.52
C TRP A 16 -20.48 4.82 -6.73
N ASN A 17 -21.81 4.91 -6.80
CA ASN A 17 -22.51 5.72 -7.80
C ASN A 17 -22.20 7.22 -7.71
N ILE A 18 -21.66 7.69 -6.59
CA ILE A 18 -21.20 9.08 -6.43
C ILE A 18 -19.69 9.17 -6.62
N LEU A 19 -18.92 8.28 -5.98
CA LEU A 19 -17.47 8.34 -5.97
C LEU A 19 -16.86 7.99 -7.33
N LEU A 20 -17.18 6.82 -7.89
CA LEU A 20 -16.48 6.29 -9.06
C LEU A 20 -16.63 7.19 -10.30
N PRO A 21 -17.80 7.77 -10.62
CA PRO A 21 -17.91 8.71 -11.75
C PRO A 21 -16.95 9.91 -11.67
N LYS A 22 -16.54 10.32 -10.45
CA LYS A 22 -15.55 11.40 -10.28
C LYS A 22 -14.15 11.01 -10.74
N PHE A 23 -13.86 9.71 -10.86
CA PHE A 23 -12.57 9.22 -11.35
C PHE A 23 -12.50 9.21 -12.88
N VAL A 24 -13.64 9.23 -13.58
CA VAL A 24 -13.68 9.11 -15.05
C VAL A 24 -12.74 10.09 -15.75
N PRO A 25 -12.72 11.40 -15.44
CA PRO A 25 -11.79 12.34 -16.09
C PRO A 25 -10.31 12.02 -15.84
N TYR A 26 -10.00 11.30 -14.77
CA TYR A 26 -8.64 11.00 -14.33
C TYR A 26 -8.17 9.61 -14.75
N LEU A 27 -9.00 8.80 -15.42
CA LEU A 27 -8.59 7.51 -15.98
C LEU A 27 -7.54 7.72 -17.07
N ARG A 28 -6.57 6.80 -17.16
CA ARG A 28 -5.49 6.86 -18.15
C ARG A 28 -5.99 6.95 -19.59
N ARG A 29 -7.07 6.24 -19.92
CA ARG A 29 -7.73 6.28 -21.24
C ARG A 29 -8.31 7.66 -21.60
N ASN A 30 -8.58 8.48 -20.58
CA ASN A 30 -9.08 9.84 -20.71
C ASN A 30 -7.97 10.89 -20.50
N GLY A 31 -6.69 10.47 -20.54
CA GLY A 31 -5.54 11.36 -20.39
C GLY A 31 -5.12 11.65 -18.95
N GLY A 32 -5.78 11.03 -17.95
CA GLY A 32 -5.45 11.24 -16.54
C GLY A 32 -4.40 10.26 -15.97
N PRO A 33 -4.07 10.39 -14.67
CA PRO A 33 -3.01 9.63 -14.02
C PRO A 33 -3.43 8.25 -13.49
N ILE A 34 -4.73 7.94 -13.38
CA ILE A 34 -5.20 6.67 -12.80
C ILE A 34 -4.99 5.54 -13.80
N ILE A 35 -4.01 4.68 -13.52
CA ILE A 35 -3.65 3.54 -14.37
C ILE A 35 -4.37 2.23 -13.99
N MET A 36 -4.68 2.03 -12.70
CA MET A 36 -5.38 0.86 -12.17
C MET A 36 -6.20 1.25 -10.94
N ILE A 37 -7.23 0.47 -10.61
CA ILE A 37 -8.10 0.68 -9.43
C ILE A 37 -8.23 -0.64 -8.66
N GLN A 38 -7.93 -0.60 -7.35
CA GLN A 38 -8.10 -1.75 -6.48
C GLN A 38 -9.59 -1.95 -6.16
N LEU A 39 -10.07 -3.19 -6.20
CA LEU A 39 -11.38 -3.57 -5.72
C LEU A 39 -11.22 -4.35 -4.42
N GLU A 40 -11.90 -3.89 -3.36
CA GLU A 40 -11.73 -4.44 -2.02
C GLU A 40 -10.27 -4.31 -1.51
N ASN A 41 -9.95 -4.88 -0.36
CA ASN A 41 -8.62 -4.85 0.26
C ASN A 41 -8.40 -6.11 1.10
N GLU A 42 -7.47 -6.96 0.68
CA GLU A 42 -7.09 -8.20 1.39
C GLU A 42 -8.31 -9.03 1.81
N TYR A 43 -9.29 -9.21 0.92
CA TYR A 43 -10.55 -9.82 1.29
C TYR A 43 -10.39 -11.28 1.73
N GLY A 44 -9.36 -11.98 1.22
CA GLY A 44 -9.00 -13.33 1.63
C GLY A 44 -8.59 -13.43 3.11
N SER A 45 -8.17 -12.33 3.73
CA SER A 45 -7.93 -12.26 5.18
C SER A 45 -9.22 -12.18 6.01
N TYR A 46 -10.34 -11.86 5.38
CA TYR A 46 -11.62 -11.65 6.04
C TYR A 46 -12.57 -12.84 5.84
N ARG A 47 -12.99 -13.11 4.59
CA ARG A 47 -14.03 -14.08 4.24
C ARG A 47 -13.86 -14.59 2.80
N CYS A 48 -14.78 -15.45 2.35
CA CYS A 48 -14.79 -16.02 1.00
C CYS A 48 -16.14 -15.87 0.28
N ASP A 49 -16.77 -14.69 0.37
CA ASP A 49 -18.02 -14.39 -0.36
C ASP A 49 -17.74 -13.93 -1.79
N ARG A 50 -17.75 -14.88 -2.74
CA ARG A 50 -17.50 -14.58 -4.16
C ARG A 50 -18.62 -13.75 -4.80
N SER A 51 -19.86 -13.87 -4.32
CA SER A 51 -20.98 -13.11 -4.88
C SER A 51 -20.80 -11.62 -4.60
N TYR A 52 -20.40 -11.27 -3.39
CA TYR A 52 -20.06 -9.90 -3.02
C TYR A 52 -18.99 -9.30 -3.93
N LEU A 53 -17.86 -10.00 -4.08
CA LEU A 53 -16.74 -9.56 -4.89
C LEU A 53 -17.13 -9.36 -6.37
N GLN A 54 -17.89 -10.30 -6.93
CA GLN A 54 -18.40 -10.19 -8.30
C GLN A 54 -19.32 -8.97 -8.47
N GLN A 55 -20.19 -8.68 -7.49
CA GLN A 55 -21.04 -7.49 -7.49
C GLN A 55 -20.21 -6.20 -7.49
N LEU A 56 -19.11 -6.13 -6.74
CA LEU A 56 -18.20 -4.97 -6.76
C LEU A 56 -17.56 -4.77 -8.12
N ARG A 57 -17.03 -5.84 -8.73
CA ARG A 57 -16.44 -5.81 -10.07
C ARG A 57 -17.43 -5.35 -11.12
N ASP A 58 -18.63 -5.93 -11.12
CA ASP A 58 -19.63 -5.66 -12.14
C ASP A 58 -20.16 -4.22 -12.02
N LEU A 59 -20.38 -3.75 -10.79
CA LEU A 59 -20.71 -2.34 -10.54
C LEU A 59 -19.60 -1.41 -11.02
N SER A 60 -18.34 -1.69 -10.68
CA SER A 60 -17.20 -0.86 -11.07
C SER A 60 -17.04 -0.77 -12.59
N ARG A 61 -17.19 -1.91 -13.28
CA ARG A 61 -17.18 -1.98 -14.75
C ARG A 61 -18.32 -1.18 -15.36
N SER A 62 -19.52 -1.25 -14.78
CA SER A 62 -20.67 -0.48 -15.27
C SER A 62 -20.46 1.04 -15.16
N LEU A 63 -19.69 1.49 -14.15
CA LEU A 63 -19.46 2.91 -13.88
C LEU A 63 -18.21 3.48 -14.55
N LEU A 64 -17.17 2.66 -14.75
CA LEU A 64 -15.86 3.12 -15.23
C LEU A 64 -15.49 2.56 -16.61
N GLY A 65 -16.23 1.56 -17.09
CA GLY A 65 -15.99 0.87 -18.36
C GLY A 65 -15.02 -0.31 -18.23
N ASN A 66 -15.15 -1.26 -19.16
CA ASN A 66 -14.37 -2.51 -19.16
C ASN A 66 -12.88 -2.31 -19.49
N ASP A 67 -12.51 -1.17 -20.09
CA ASP A 67 -11.11 -0.84 -20.39
C ASP A 67 -10.32 -0.40 -19.14
N THR A 68 -11.00 -0.20 -18.01
CA THR A 68 -10.35 0.11 -16.73
C THR A 68 -9.72 -1.15 -16.15
N ILE A 69 -8.43 -1.07 -15.80
CA ILE A 69 -7.73 -2.17 -15.15
C ILE A 69 -8.12 -2.20 -13.68
N PHE A 70 -8.88 -3.22 -13.30
CA PHE A 70 -9.20 -3.52 -11.91
C PHE A 70 -8.26 -4.58 -11.36
N PHE A 71 -7.83 -4.41 -10.11
CA PHE A 71 -6.96 -5.37 -9.43
C PHE A 71 -7.40 -5.63 -8.00
N THR A 72 -6.86 -6.68 -7.38
CA THR A 72 -7.09 -7.07 -5.99
C THR A 72 -5.76 -7.37 -5.32
N THR A 73 -5.59 -6.97 -4.06
CA THR A 73 -4.36 -7.21 -3.28
C THR A 73 -4.66 -8.14 -2.12
N ASP A 74 -3.88 -9.23 -1.99
CA ASP A 74 -3.89 -10.13 -0.85
C ASP A 74 -2.52 -10.78 -0.66
N ALA A 75 -2.17 -11.17 0.57
CA ALA A 75 -1.08 -12.10 0.81
C ALA A 75 -1.20 -13.34 -0.09
N SER A 76 -0.07 -13.83 -0.62
CA SER A 76 -0.06 -14.89 -1.65
C SER A 76 -0.77 -16.18 -1.27
N THR A 77 -0.90 -16.45 0.04
CA THR A 77 -1.59 -17.62 0.59
C THR A 77 -3.12 -17.45 0.68
N LEU A 78 -3.64 -16.23 0.51
CA LEU A 78 -5.04 -15.86 0.70
C LEU A 78 -5.77 -15.51 -0.61
N LEU A 79 -5.04 -15.51 -1.73
CA LEU A 79 -5.57 -15.23 -3.08
C LEU A 79 -6.80 -16.06 -3.46
N SER A 80 -6.93 -17.28 -2.93
CA SER A 80 -8.06 -18.17 -3.23
C SER A 80 -9.42 -17.54 -2.89
N CYS A 81 -9.49 -16.72 -1.85
CA CYS A 81 -10.69 -16.03 -1.42
C CYS A 81 -10.66 -14.51 -1.69
N GLY A 82 -9.47 -13.94 -1.92
CA GLY A 82 -9.30 -12.52 -2.19
C GLY A 82 -9.43 -12.12 -3.67
N HIS A 83 -9.01 -13.00 -4.58
CA HIS A 83 -9.07 -12.74 -6.02
C HIS A 83 -10.52 -12.67 -6.54
N ILE A 84 -10.75 -11.72 -7.46
CA ILE A 84 -12.00 -11.57 -8.19
C ILE A 84 -11.78 -11.92 -9.67
N ASP A 85 -12.51 -12.91 -10.19
CA ASP A 85 -12.39 -13.33 -11.59
C ASP A 85 -12.51 -12.14 -12.56
N GLY A 86 -11.63 -12.07 -13.56
CA GLY A 86 -11.60 -10.97 -14.54
C GLY A 86 -11.01 -9.66 -14.00
N THR A 87 -10.36 -9.69 -12.84
CA THR A 87 -9.48 -8.62 -12.34
C THR A 87 -8.04 -9.15 -12.29
N PHE A 88 -7.07 -8.25 -12.17
CA PHE A 88 -5.66 -8.63 -12.00
C PHE A 88 -5.36 -8.92 -10.53
N ALA A 89 -4.87 -10.11 -10.21
CA ALA A 89 -4.42 -10.42 -8.86
C ALA A 89 -3.03 -9.82 -8.62
N THR A 90 -2.87 -9.07 -7.53
CA THR A 90 -1.60 -8.63 -6.99
C THR A 90 -1.40 -9.22 -5.60
N VAL A 91 -0.19 -9.09 -5.07
CA VAL A 91 0.15 -9.56 -3.74
C VAL A 91 0.72 -8.43 -2.91
N ASP A 92 0.69 -8.58 -1.59
CA ASP A 92 1.44 -7.74 -0.65
C ASP A 92 2.45 -8.60 0.13
N PHE A 93 3.56 -7.97 0.53
CA PHE A 93 4.53 -8.53 1.47
C PHE A 93 5.58 -7.50 1.86
N GLY A 94 6.05 -7.58 3.11
CA GLY A 94 7.18 -6.78 3.61
C GLY A 94 8.54 -7.36 3.22
N SER A 95 9.56 -7.13 4.05
CA SER A 95 10.91 -7.62 3.78
C SER A 95 11.01 -9.16 3.85
N LEU A 96 11.36 -9.78 2.72
CA LEU A 96 11.64 -11.23 2.61
C LEU A 96 13.14 -11.49 2.78
N LYS A 97 13.55 -12.72 3.09
CA LYS A 97 14.96 -13.07 3.37
C LYS A 97 15.77 -13.49 2.14
N SER A 98 15.11 -13.90 1.05
CA SER A 98 15.79 -14.37 -0.16
C SER A 98 14.96 -14.19 -1.41
N ILE A 99 15.64 -14.18 -2.57
CA ILE A 99 15.01 -14.12 -3.90
C ILE A 99 14.05 -15.29 -4.12
N THR A 100 14.39 -16.49 -3.65
CA THR A 100 13.52 -17.68 -3.78
C THR A 100 12.20 -17.52 -3.06
N MET A 101 12.15 -16.78 -1.95
CA MET A 101 10.87 -16.47 -1.29
C MET A 101 10.03 -15.53 -2.15
N ALA A 102 10.64 -14.50 -2.75
CA ALA A 102 9.94 -13.58 -3.65
C ALA A 102 9.44 -14.30 -4.92
N GLU A 103 10.25 -15.19 -5.50
CA GLU A 103 9.87 -16.06 -6.62
C GLU A 103 8.66 -16.93 -6.27
N SER A 104 8.64 -17.51 -5.06
CA SER A 104 7.51 -18.30 -4.60
C SER A 104 6.23 -17.47 -4.49
N VAL A 105 6.32 -16.27 -3.91
CA VAL A 105 5.19 -15.34 -3.74
C VAL A 105 4.64 -14.91 -5.11
N PHE A 106 5.50 -14.46 -6.01
CA PHE A 106 5.07 -14.04 -7.35
C PHE A 106 4.61 -15.20 -8.23
N ARG A 107 5.15 -16.40 -8.04
CA ARG A 107 4.61 -17.61 -8.69
C ARG A 107 3.16 -17.86 -8.29
N GLN A 108 2.80 -17.67 -7.02
CA GLN A 108 1.40 -17.79 -6.58
C GLN A 108 0.54 -16.70 -7.22
N GLN A 109 0.99 -15.44 -7.25
CA GLN A 109 0.30 -14.36 -7.95
C GLN A 109 -0.02 -14.75 -9.40
N ASN A 110 0.98 -15.26 -10.12
CA ASN A 110 0.87 -15.59 -11.54
C ASN A 110 -0.13 -16.73 -11.83
N LEU A 111 -0.34 -17.66 -10.91
CA LEU A 111 -1.37 -18.71 -11.05
C LEU A 111 -2.79 -18.13 -11.16
N TYR A 112 -3.06 -17.00 -10.51
CA TYR A 112 -4.35 -16.30 -10.56
C TYR A 112 -4.47 -15.33 -11.75
N ASN A 113 -3.37 -15.11 -12.48
CA ASN A 113 -3.31 -14.23 -13.65
C ASN A 113 -3.09 -15.02 -14.95
N ASN A 114 -3.54 -16.28 -15.01
CA ASN A 114 -3.33 -17.17 -16.17
C ASN A 114 -1.85 -17.30 -16.59
N ASN A 115 -0.94 -17.24 -15.63
CA ASN A 115 0.52 -17.21 -15.82
C ASN A 115 1.00 -16.05 -16.72
N GLY A 116 0.29 -14.91 -16.71
CA GLY A 116 0.65 -13.71 -17.46
C GLY A 116 0.58 -12.43 -16.62
N GLY A 117 1.02 -11.32 -17.22
CA GLY A 117 1.09 -10.01 -16.56
C GLY A 117 2.37 -9.78 -15.75
N PRO A 118 2.54 -8.57 -15.19
CA PRO A 118 3.72 -8.23 -14.40
C PRO A 118 3.66 -8.80 -12.98
N ASN A 119 4.81 -9.08 -12.37
CA ASN A 119 4.87 -9.29 -10.92
C ASN A 119 4.54 -7.96 -10.22
N VAL A 120 3.64 -7.98 -9.22
CA VAL A 120 3.23 -6.75 -8.52
C VAL A 120 3.14 -6.96 -7.02
N ASN A 121 4.01 -6.28 -6.26
CA ASN A 121 3.84 -6.11 -4.82
C ASN A 121 3.09 -4.79 -4.55
N SER A 122 1.78 -4.87 -4.34
CA SER A 122 0.94 -3.66 -4.19
C SER A 122 1.17 -2.95 -2.85
N GLU A 123 1.72 -3.64 -1.86
CA GLU A 123 2.05 -3.05 -0.55
C GLU A 123 3.35 -3.66 -0.03
N TYR A 124 4.47 -3.02 -0.37
CA TYR A 124 5.75 -3.28 0.27
C TYR A 124 5.88 -2.44 1.53
N TYR A 125 6.00 -3.10 2.68
CA TYR A 125 6.04 -2.45 3.99
C TYR A 125 7.48 -2.15 4.46
N PRO A 126 7.97 -0.89 4.38
CA PRO A 126 9.29 -0.52 4.92
C PRO A 126 9.27 -0.31 6.44
N GLY A 127 8.09 -0.16 7.02
CA GLY A 127 7.85 0.10 8.43
C GLY A 127 6.49 -0.42 8.87
N TRP A 128 6.02 0.00 10.04
CA TRP A 128 4.73 -0.40 10.57
C TRP A 128 4.15 0.67 11.51
N PHE A 129 2.83 0.66 11.69
CA PHE A 129 2.15 1.60 12.56
C PHE A 129 2.36 1.28 14.06
N SER A 130 2.24 2.30 14.91
CA SER A 130 2.31 2.15 16.37
C SER A 130 0.90 2.04 16.99
N THR A 131 0.81 1.34 18.12
CA THR A 131 -0.41 1.27 18.93
C THR A 131 -0.17 1.83 20.33
N TRP A 132 -1.22 2.35 20.97
CA TRP A 132 -1.13 2.88 22.34
C TRP A 132 -0.71 1.80 23.33
N GLY A 133 0.40 2.01 24.01
CA GLY A 133 0.97 1.04 24.95
C GLY A 133 1.61 -0.20 24.29
N GLY A 134 1.69 -0.22 22.96
CA GLY A 134 2.37 -1.26 22.20
C GLY A 134 3.89 -1.14 22.26
N PRO A 135 4.62 -2.19 21.86
CA PRO A 135 6.05 -2.10 21.64
C PRO A 135 6.36 -1.20 20.43
N GLU A 136 7.62 -0.81 20.29
CA GLU A 136 8.10 -0.17 19.07
C GLU A 136 7.82 -1.08 17.86
N PRO A 137 7.21 -0.55 16.79
CA PRO A 137 6.89 -1.34 15.61
C PRO A 137 8.16 -1.76 14.88
N LYS A 138 8.05 -2.87 14.13
CA LYS A 138 9.14 -3.31 13.25
C LYS A 138 9.28 -2.35 12.08
N HIS A 139 10.51 -2.06 11.70
CA HIS A 139 10.83 -1.31 10.51
C HIS A 139 12.13 -1.80 9.88
N SER A 140 12.25 -1.62 8.57
CA SER A 140 13.42 -2.01 7.81
C SER A 140 14.51 -0.94 7.90
N ASN A 141 15.76 -1.39 7.90
CA ASN A 141 16.91 -0.51 7.76
C ASN A 141 17.24 -0.29 6.26
N THR A 142 18.19 0.61 5.98
CA THR A 142 18.61 0.96 4.61
C THR A 142 19.12 -0.24 3.81
N GLU A 143 19.83 -1.17 4.46
CA GLU A 143 20.34 -2.41 3.82
C GLU A 143 19.21 -3.32 3.36
N GLU A 144 18.19 -3.51 4.21
CA GLU A 144 16.99 -4.29 3.86
C GLU A 144 16.20 -3.64 2.73
N ILE A 145 16.04 -2.32 2.75
CA ILE A 145 15.35 -1.55 1.69
C ILE A 145 16.08 -1.72 0.36
N ALA A 146 17.40 -1.55 0.33
CA ALA A 146 18.20 -1.72 -0.89
C ALA A 146 18.14 -3.15 -1.43
N ARG A 147 18.21 -4.14 -0.53
CA ARG A 147 18.11 -5.55 -0.91
C ARG A 147 16.74 -5.88 -1.49
N MET A 148 15.65 -5.41 -0.88
CA MET A 148 14.29 -5.62 -1.38
C MET A 148 14.06 -4.91 -2.72
N PHE A 149 14.57 -3.69 -2.88
CA PHE A 149 14.52 -2.94 -4.13
C PHE A 149 15.20 -3.70 -5.27
N HIS A 150 16.46 -4.11 -5.09
CA HIS A 150 17.19 -4.86 -6.11
C HIS A 150 16.54 -6.21 -6.43
N MET A 151 16.02 -6.90 -5.41
CA MET A 151 15.31 -8.15 -5.62
C MET A 151 14.05 -7.95 -6.47
N MET A 152 13.18 -7.01 -6.12
CA MET A 152 11.97 -6.73 -6.91
C MET A 152 12.31 -6.22 -8.32
N LEU A 153 13.31 -5.35 -8.46
CA LEU A 153 13.76 -4.85 -9.77
C LEU A 153 14.33 -5.97 -10.65
N SER A 154 15.12 -6.89 -10.08
CA SER A 154 15.68 -8.04 -10.81
C SER A 154 14.61 -8.99 -11.38
N MET A 155 13.41 -8.96 -10.79
CA MET A 155 12.25 -9.75 -11.19
C MET A 155 11.29 -8.98 -12.10
N ASN A 156 11.69 -7.78 -12.55
CA ASN A 156 10.86 -6.84 -13.30
C ASN A 156 9.49 -6.60 -12.61
N ALA A 157 9.49 -6.59 -11.27
CA ALA A 157 8.28 -6.40 -10.49
C ALA A 157 7.97 -4.90 -10.35
N SER A 158 6.68 -4.56 -10.47
CA SER A 158 6.17 -3.29 -9.98
C SER A 158 5.94 -3.40 -8.47
N PHE A 159 6.20 -2.33 -7.73
CA PHE A 159 5.92 -2.31 -6.30
C PHE A 159 5.55 -0.92 -5.80
N ASN A 160 4.80 -0.88 -4.71
CA ASN A 160 4.36 0.34 -4.05
C ASN A 160 4.81 0.33 -2.58
N TYR A 161 5.45 1.42 -2.13
CA TYR A 161 5.87 1.57 -0.73
C TYR A 161 4.67 1.95 0.14
N TYR A 162 4.24 1.03 0.99
CA TYR A 162 3.21 1.25 2.00
C TYR A 162 3.86 1.33 3.40
N MET A 163 4.12 2.48 3.99
CA MET A 163 3.90 3.84 3.50
C MET A 163 5.19 4.47 2.96
N PHE A 164 5.08 5.31 1.93
CA PHE A 164 6.16 6.24 1.55
C PHE A 164 6.20 7.48 2.46
N HIS A 165 5.02 7.97 2.84
CA HIS A 165 4.78 8.97 3.87
C HIS A 165 3.47 8.61 4.56
N GLY A 166 3.49 8.40 5.88
CA GLY A 166 2.28 8.01 6.60
C GLY A 166 1.48 9.20 7.15
N GLY A 167 2.15 10.19 7.75
CA GLY A 167 1.51 11.42 8.24
C GLY A 167 0.83 11.26 9.60
N THR A 168 -0.37 11.83 9.76
CA THR A 168 -1.05 11.94 11.06
C THR A 168 -2.53 11.54 10.97
N ASN A 169 -2.98 10.69 11.88
CA ASN A 169 -4.39 10.42 12.12
C ASN A 169 -5.01 11.56 12.94
N PHE A 170 -5.35 12.68 12.30
CA PHE A 170 -5.97 13.82 13.00
C PHE A 170 -7.34 13.48 13.60
N GLY A 171 -7.72 14.19 14.67
CA GLY A 171 -9.04 14.03 15.29
C GLY A 171 -9.30 12.59 15.75
N PHE A 172 -10.33 11.97 15.19
CA PHE A 172 -10.77 10.61 15.54
C PHE A 172 -10.66 9.64 14.35
N TRP A 173 -9.73 9.90 13.43
CA TRP A 173 -9.56 9.08 12.23
C TRP A 173 -8.70 7.83 12.45
N ASN A 174 -8.12 7.62 13.64
CA ASN A 174 -7.31 6.44 13.92
C ASN A 174 -8.15 5.15 13.94
N GLY A 175 -7.56 4.06 13.46
CA GLY A 175 -8.10 2.70 13.62
C GLY A 175 -7.74 2.08 14.98
N ALA A 176 -8.02 0.79 15.10
CA ALA A 176 -7.61 -0.03 16.23
C ALA A 176 -7.32 -1.46 15.79
N GLU A 177 -6.33 -2.07 16.44
CA GLU A 177 -6.15 -3.51 16.48
C GLU A 177 -6.99 -4.12 17.61
N ILE A 178 -7.10 -5.44 17.66
CA ILE A 178 -7.92 -6.17 18.66
C ILE A 178 -7.65 -5.70 20.10
N TYR A 179 -6.39 -5.39 20.41
CA TYR A 179 -5.96 -5.09 21.79
C TYR A 179 -5.67 -3.61 22.05
N ALA A 180 -5.50 -2.78 21.03
CA ALA A 180 -5.09 -1.39 21.22
C ALA A 180 -5.44 -0.51 20.02
N ALA A 181 -5.77 0.75 20.28
CA ALA A 181 -5.95 1.76 19.25
C ALA A 181 -4.60 2.12 18.59
N VAL A 182 -4.62 2.37 17.28
CA VAL A 182 -3.47 2.95 16.56
C VAL A 182 -3.24 4.37 17.07
N THR A 183 -1.98 4.78 17.17
CA THR A 183 -1.63 6.12 17.68
C THR A 183 -2.09 7.24 16.74
N THR A 184 -2.13 8.47 17.26
CA THR A 184 -2.36 9.68 16.45
C THR A 184 -1.26 9.85 15.40
N SER A 185 0.00 9.64 15.78
CA SER A 185 1.10 9.59 14.82
C SER A 185 0.91 8.38 13.90
N TYR A 186 1.00 8.63 12.61
CA TYR A 186 1.08 7.61 11.57
C TYR A 186 2.42 7.72 10.83
N ASP A 187 3.50 8.09 11.56
CA ASP A 187 4.87 8.21 11.01
C ASP A 187 5.29 6.95 10.24
N TYR A 188 4.90 5.78 10.77
CA TYR A 188 5.08 4.47 10.16
C TYR A 188 6.55 4.02 10.02
N PHE A 189 7.52 4.80 10.49
CA PHE A 189 8.92 4.64 10.10
C PHE A 189 9.09 4.63 8.58
N ALA A 190 8.26 5.45 7.92
CA ALA A 190 8.24 5.60 6.48
C ALA A 190 9.51 6.34 5.97
N PRO A 191 9.81 6.26 4.67
CA PRO A 191 10.86 7.06 4.04
C PRO A 191 10.77 8.56 4.38
N LEU A 192 9.57 9.12 4.44
CA LEU A 192 9.35 10.47 4.95
C LEU A 192 8.70 10.41 6.33
N THR A 193 9.24 11.16 7.29
CA THR A 193 8.69 11.24 8.65
C THR A 193 7.26 11.79 8.65
N GLU A 194 6.57 11.74 9.79
CA GLU A 194 5.25 12.35 10.00
C GLU A 194 5.19 13.82 9.56
N SER A 195 6.28 14.57 9.72
CA SER A 195 6.36 15.99 9.31
C SER A 195 6.91 16.20 7.89
N GLY A 196 7.16 15.11 7.16
CA GLY A 196 7.70 15.15 5.79
C GLY A 196 9.21 15.35 5.71
N ASP A 197 9.95 15.11 6.80
CA ASP A 197 11.41 15.19 6.78
C ASP A 197 12.02 13.98 6.06
N ILE A 198 13.15 14.22 5.39
CA ILE A 198 13.92 13.19 4.69
C ILE A 198 14.64 12.32 5.71
N THR A 199 14.46 11.00 5.60
CA THR A 199 15.21 9.99 6.37
C THR A 199 16.34 9.37 5.53
N ASP A 200 17.18 8.56 6.18
CA ASP A 200 18.18 7.74 5.50
C ASP A 200 17.52 6.70 4.56
N VAL A 201 16.32 6.22 4.90
CA VAL A 201 15.54 5.31 4.05
C VAL A 201 15.10 6.02 2.77
N TYR A 202 14.61 7.27 2.86
CA TYR A 202 14.29 8.05 1.67
C TYR A 202 15.51 8.27 0.79
N THR A 203 16.63 8.69 1.38
CA THR A 203 17.87 8.93 0.63
C THR A 203 18.35 7.66 -0.08
N THR A 204 18.24 6.52 0.59
CA THR A 204 18.55 5.21 -0.01
C THR A 204 17.65 4.91 -1.21
N ILE A 205 16.33 5.08 -1.08
CA ILE A 205 15.37 4.85 -2.19
C ILE A 205 15.65 5.81 -3.34
N HIS A 206 15.89 7.09 -3.04
CA HIS A 206 16.24 8.12 -4.00
C HIS A 206 17.46 7.70 -4.83
N ASP A 207 18.56 7.34 -4.17
CA ASP A 207 19.81 6.99 -4.84
C ASP A 207 19.69 5.70 -5.65
N LEU A 208 18.92 4.72 -5.16
CA LEU A 208 18.63 3.49 -5.90
C LEU A 208 17.88 3.77 -7.21
N ILE A 209 16.87 4.63 -7.19
CA ILE A 209 16.13 5.02 -8.41
C ILE A 209 16.99 5.88 -9.34
N ALA A 210 17.76 6.83 -8.79
CA ALA A 210 18.66 7.70 -9.56
C ALA A 210 19.71 6.91 -10.36
N ASN A 211 20.14 5.75 -9.83
CA ASN A 211 21.13 4.87 -10.43
C ASN A 211 20.54 3.83 -11.40
N ILE A 212 19.23 3.82 -11.67
CA ILE A 212 18.66 2.98 -12.73
C ILE A 212 19.06 3.55 -14.10
N THR A 213 19.78 2.74 -14.90
CA THR A 213 20.13 3.07 -16.27
C THR A 213 18.88 3.25 -17.15
N ASP A 214 18.87 4.26 -18.01
CA ASP A 214 17.76 4.57 -18.94
C ASP A 214 16.38 4.82 -18.30
N TRP A 215 16.33 5.12 -17.00
CA TRP A 215 15.09 5.48 -16.34
C TRP A 215 14.59 6.85 -16.79
N SER A 216 13.38 6.90 -17.37
CA SER A 216 12.80 8.12 -17.94
C SER A 216 12.31 9.12 -16.89
N ASN A 217 12.01 8.66 -15.66
CA ASN A 217 11.45 9.46 -14.58
C ASN A 217 12.44 9.57 -13.41
N ARG A 218 13.65 10.07 -13.66
CA ARG A 218 14.68 10.22 -12.62
C ARG A 218 14.20 11.17 -11.50
N PRO A 219 14.54 10.87 -10.24
CA PRO A 219 14.27 11.80 -9.16
C PRO A 219 15.11 13.08 -9.34
N ALA A 220 14.71 14.16 -8.68
CA ALA A 220 15.42 15.43 -8.73
C ALA A 220 16.81 15.30 -8.09
N GLU A 221 17.86 15.80 -8.76
CA GLU A 221 19.25 15.68 -8.27
C GLU A 221 19.46 16.34 -6.90
N GLN A 222 18.75 17.44 -6.63
CA GLN A 222 18.85 18.16 -5.37
C GLN A 222 17.63 17.90 -4.50
N LEU A 223 17.88 17.33 -3.33
CA LEU A 223 16.87 17.17 -2.29
C LEU A 223 16.48 18.52 -1.68
N PRO A 224 15.21 18.70 -1.28
CA PRO A 224 14.79 19.90 -0.58
C PRO A 224 15.59 20.07 0.73
N PRO A 225 15.83 21.32 1.16
CA PRO A 225 16.48 21.57 2.44
C PRO A 225 15.64 20.98 3.58
N PRO A 226 16.26 20.59 4.71
CA PRO A 226 15.54 20.13 5.90
C PRO A 226 14.44 21.13 6.28
N SER A 227 13.30 20.61 6.75
CA SER A 227 12.21 21.48 7.15
C SER A 227 12.67 22.41 8.28
N ARG A 228 12.20 23.66 8.25
CA ARG A 228 12.54 24.67 9.28
C ARG A 228 11.73 24.50 10.55
N TYR A 229 11.03 23.38 10.74
CA TYR A 229 10.26 23.15 11.94
C TYR A 229 11.23 22.92 13.10
N ILE A 230 11.46 23.99 13.87
CA ILE A 230 11.94 23.89 15.24
C ILE A 230 10.95 22.97 15.93
N CYS A 231 11.39 21.76 16.26
CA CYS A 231 10.66 20.81 17.06
C CYS A 231 10.27 21.48 18.38
N ALA A 232 9.09 22.12 18.44
CA ALA A 232 8.58 22.77 19.63
C ALA A 232 8.35 21.74 20.77
N ALA A 233 8.25 20.46 20.40
CA ALA A 233 8.10 19.32 21.30
C ALA A 233 9.42 18.55 21.59
N CYS A 234 10.58 18.92 21.03
CA CYS A 234 11.86 18.29 21.39
C CYS A 234 12.37 18.72 22.78
N ARG A 235 11.54 19.48 23.52
CA ARG A 235 11.67 19.72 24.97
C ARG A 235 10.55 19.06 25.79
N VAL A 236 9.95 17.97 25.31
CA VAL A 236 9.02 17.18 26.14
C VAL A 236 9.79 16.12 26.94
N LEU A 237 10.14 16.54 28.16
CA LEU A 237 10.16 15.74 29.40
C LEU A 237 10.97 14.44 29.42
N SER A 238 12.24 14.57 29.82
CA SER A 238 12.84 13.56 30.72
C SER A 238 12.01 13.53 32.01
N ILE A 239 11.06 12.61 32.11
CA ILE A 239 10.50 12.22 33.40
C ILE A 239 11.57 11.36 34.08
N ARG A 240 12.46 12.00 34.84
CA ARG A 240 13.22 11.28 35.86
C ARG A 240 12.21 10.73 36.86
N ARG A 241 12.18 9.41 37.05
CA ARG A 241 11.61 8.82 38.28
C ARG A 241 12.36 9.44 39.46
N LEU A 242 11.66 10.22 40.28
CA LEU A 242 12.10 10.45 41.65
C LEU A 242 11.75 9.19 42.44
N GLY A 243 12.79 8.43 42.77
CA GLY A 243 12.80 7.28 43.66
C GLY A 243 14.22 7.08 44.13
#